data_AF-A0A0G1QFR8-F1
#
_entry.id   AF-A0A0G1QFR8-F1
#
_cell.length_a   1.000
_cell.length_b   1.000
_cell.length_c   1.000
_cell.angle_alpha   90.00
_cell.angle_beta   90.00
_cell.angle_gamma   90.00
#
_symmetry.space_group_name_H-M   'P 1'
#
loop_
_entity.id
_entity.type
_entity.pdbx_description
1 polymer ?
#
loop_
_entity_poly.entity_id
_entity_poly.type
_entity_poly.pdbx_seq_one_letter_code
_entity_poly.pdbx_strand_id
1 'polypeptide(L)'
;MKNGKAENLGILLTIYGVNVPPFVVLRPGMPETEQIEVIRDFLTKNRGNTVAVRSSADQEDSSGASFAGMYTTKLRVQATEQAIHAAADEVRYSGVEKKEVVAHYAEQRGLVLTESGISVIVQEMIEADMSGVIFSHDLAKADGYYVISVSSGVGETIVGGAANGRLIRIARGIKPSNVKDAWLRKLIVAMKAILSQSMRWSHPASAEMCSAT
;
A
#
# COMPACT_ATOMS: atom_id res chain seq x y z
N MET A 1 -6.94 7.72 -12.55
CA MET A 1 -6.93 7.94 -11.09
C MET A 1 -5.79 8.88 -10.76
N LYS A 2 -5.99 9.78 -9.80
CA LYS A 2 -4.95 10.66 -9.27
C LYS A 2 -4.82 10.45 -7.76
N ASN A 3 -3.59 10.26 -7.29
CA ASN A 3 -3.19 10.12 -5.89
C ASN A 3 -3.89 8.95 -5.14
N GLY A 4 -4.09 7.83 -5.83
CA GLY A 4 -4.59 6.58 -5.22
C GLY A 4 -3.48 5.53 -5.06
N LYS A 5 -3.73 4.51 -4.23
CA LYS A 5 -2.76 3.41 -3.97
C LYS A 5 -2.19 2.76 -5.23
N ALA A 6 -3.01 2.56 -6.25
CA ALA A 6 -2.59 1.94 -7.50
C ALA A 6 -1.57 2.79 -8.28
N GLU A 7 -1.78 4.11 -8.32
CA GLU A 7 -0.83 5.04 -8.93
C GLU A 7 0.47 5.09 -8.14
N ASN A 8 0.35 5.11 -6.81
CA ASN A 8 1.48 5.08 -5.89
C ASN A 8 2.36 3.85 -6.10
N LEU A 9 1.77 2.65 -6.22
CA LEU A 9 2.50 1.43 -6.59
C LEU A 9 3.16 1.54 -7.97
N GLY A 10 2.47 2.12 -8.95
CA GLY A 10 3.01 2.38 -10.28
C GLY A 10 4.24 3.29 -10.25
N ILE A 11 4.24 4.33 -9.39
CA ILE A 11 5.39 5.20 -9.17
C ILE A 11 6.53 4.43 -8.52
N LEU A 12 6.26 3.64 -7.48
CA LEU A 12 7.28 2.87 -6.76
C LEU A 12 8.03 1.90 -7.67
N LEU A 13 7.37 1.31 -8.68
CA LEU A 13 8.00 0.46 -9.70
C LEU A 13 9.10 1.19 -10.50
N THR A 14 9.04 2.53 -10.60
CA THR A 14 10.03 3.32 -11.35
C THR A 14 11.27 3.68 -10.52
N ILE A 15 11.24 3.41 -9.21
CA ILE A 15 12.30 3.82 -8.28
C ILE A 15 13.31 2.68 -8.12
N TYR A 16 14.53 2.89 -8.61
CA TYR A 16 15.60 1.91 -8.47
C TYR A 16 15.86 1.56 -7.01
N GLY A 17 15.92 0.25 -6.72
CA GLY A 17 16.17 -0.27 -5.37
C GLY A 17 14.91 -0.40 -4.49
N VAL A 18 13.73 -0.02 -4.99
CA VAL A 18 12.44 -0.34 -4.36
C VAL A 18 11.89 -1.62 -4.99
N ASN A 19 11.61 -2.62 -4.16
CA ASN A 19 10.99 -3.86 -4.61
C ASN A 19 9.49 -3.81 -4.32
N VAL A 20 8.67 -3.83 -5.36
CA VAL A 20 7.22 -3.85 -5.26
C VAL A 20 6.73 -5.24 -5.69
N PRO A 21 6.01 -5.99 -4.83
CA PRO A 21 5.42 -7.25 -5.24
C PRO A 21 4.54 -7.06 -6.48
N PRO A 22 4.63 -7.97 -7.49
CA PRO A 22 3.82 -7.94 -8.69
C PRO A 22 2.36 -7.68 -8.38
N PHE A 23 1.71 -6.84 -9.19
CA PHE A 23 0.30 -6.53 -9.03
C PHE A 23 -0.34 -6.21 -10.38
N VAL A 24 -1.66 -6.32 -10.41
CA VAL A 24 -2.53 -5.81 -11.48
C VAL A 24 -3.63 -4.94 -10.89
N VAL A 25 -4.22 -4.09 -11.74
CA VAL A 25 -5.26 -3.15 -11.34
C VAL A 25 -6.50 -3.38 -12.19
N LEU A 26 -7.61 -3.72 -11.53
CA LEU A 26 -8.92 -3.83 -12.14
C LEU A 26 -9.64 -2.48 -12.00
N ARG A 27 -9.74 -1.75 -13.11
CA ARG A 27 -10.32 -0.40 -13.14
C ARG A 27 -11.86 -0.44 -13.07
N PRO A 28 -12.52 0.61 -12.54
CA PRO A 28 -13.97 0.76 -12.64
C PRO A 28 -14.41 0.69 -14.10
N GLY A 29 -15.47 -0.07 -14.37
CA GLY A 29 -16.01 -0.22 -15.72
C GLY A 29 -15.18 -1.09 -16.67
N MET A 30 -14.09 -1.72 -16.19
CA MET A 30 -13.35 -2.72 -16.98
C MET A 30 -14.28 -3.90 -17.32
N PRO A 31 -14.44 -4.27 -18.60
CA PRO A 31 -15.26 -5.43 -18.98
C PRO A 31 -14.81 -6.70 -18.28
N GLU A 32 -15.75 -7.59 -17.97
CA GLU A 32 -15.44 -8.86 -17.28
C GLU A 32 -14.43 -9.71 -18.06
N THR A 33 -14.52 -9.72 -19.39
CA THR A 33 -13.56 -10.40 -20.26
C THR A 33 -12.13 -9.84 -20.14
N GLU A 34 -11.97 -8.52 -20.08
CA GLU A 34 -10.67 -7.86 -19.87
C GLU A 34 -10.13 -8.16 -18.46
N GLN A 35 -11.01 -8.17 -17.44
CA GLN A 35 -10.61 -8.54 -16.08
C GLN A 35 -10.06 -9.96 -16.01
N ILE A 36 -10.77 -10.92 -16.62
CA ILE A 36 -10.37 -12.32 -16.70
C ILE A 36 -9.00 -12.46 -17.38
N GLU A 37 -8.80 -11.80 -18.52
CA GLU A 37 -7.52 -11.84 -19.25
C GLU A 37 -6.36 -11.28 -18.42
N VAL A 38 -6.55 -10.14 -17.78
CA VAL A 38 -5.54 -9.50 -16.91
C VAL A 38 -5.23 -10.39 -15.70
N ILE A 39 -6.23 -10.99 -15.08
CA ILE A 39 -6.05 -11.91 -13.95
C ILE A 39 -5.30 -13.17 -14.40
N ARG A 40 -5.65 -13.74 -15.56
CA ARG A 40 -4.93 -14.91 -16.10
C ARG A 40 -3.47 -14.60 -16.38
N ASP A 41 -3.18 -13.50 -17.07
CA ASP A 41 -1.80 -13.08 -17.35
C ASP A 41 -1.01 -12.87 -16.05
N PHE A 42 -1.61 -12.21 -15.05
CA PHE A 42 -1.04 -12.09 -13.72
C PHE A 42 -0.74 -13.45 -13.08
N LEU A 43 -1.70 -14.37 -13.08
CA LEU A 43 -1.55 -15.71 -12.49
C LEU A 43 -0.46 -16.54 -13.18
N THR A 44 -0.24 -16.38 -14.48
CA THR A 44 0.86 -17.08 -15.17
C THR A 44 2.26 -16.63 -14.73
N LYS A 45 2.35 -15.39 -14.24
CA LYS A 45 3.61 -14.75 -13.81
C LYS A 45 3.80 -14.82 -12.30
N ASN A 46 2.70 -14.88 -11.55
CA ASN A 46 2.67 -14.95 -10.10
C ASN A 46 3.21 -16.30 -9.63
N ARG A 47 4.17 -16.27 -8.71
CA ARG A 47 4.80 -17.48 -8.16
C ARG A 47 4.24 -17.87 -6.79
N GLY A 48 3.47 -16.97 -6.17
CA GLY A 48 2.81 -17.21 -4.89
C GLY A 48 1.47 -17.95 -5.02
N ASN A 49 1.07 -18.62 -3.94
CA ASN A 49 -0.23 -19.32 -3.85
C ASN A 49 -1.39 -18.40 -3.45
N THR A 50 -1.09 -17.21 -2.93
CA THR A 50 -2.09 -16.28 -2.44
C THR A 50 -1.80 -14.84 -2.87
N VAL A 51 -2.85 -14.02 -2.85
CA VAL A 51 -2.82 -12.60 -3.21
C VAL A 51 -3.52 -11.75 -2.16
N ALA A 52 -3.13 -10.48 -2.09
CA ALA A 52 -3.88 -9.42 -1.43
C ALA A 52 -4.77 -8.71 -2.45
N VAL A 53 -6.04 -8.53 -2.12
CA VAL A 53 -7.01 -7.78 -2.92
C VAL A 53 -7.40 -6.52 -2.15
N ARG A 54 -7.05 -5.35 -2.69
CA ARG A 54 -7.06 -4.06 -1.99
C ARG A 54 -7.83 -3.03 -2.81
N SER A 55 -8.55 -2.14 -2.14
CA SER A 55 -9.14 -0.97 -2.80
C SER A 55 -8.06 0.04 -3.22
N SER A 56 -8.37 0.82 -4.24
CA SER A 56 -7.65 2.04 -4.61
C SER A 56 -8.66 3.07 -5.11
N ALA A 57 -8.98 4.05 -4.27
CA ALA A 57 -9.83 5.18 -4.60
C ALA A 57 -9.00 6.41 -5.04
N ASP A 58 -9.65 7.33 -5.75
CA ASP A 58 -9.06 8.63 -6.06
C ASP A 58 -8.84 9.45 -4.79
N GLN A 59 -7.72 10.20 -4.75
CA GLN A 59 -7.32 11.05 -3.62
C GLN A 59 -7.13 10.31 -2.28
N GLU A 60 -7.07 8.96 -2.29
CA GLU A 60 -6.89 8.13 -1.10
C GLU A 60 -5.60 8.38 -0.35
N ASP A 61 -4.55 8.80 -1.05
CA ASP A 61 -3.26 9.15 -0.46
C ASP A 61 -2.87 10.61 -0.78
N SER A 62 -3.87 11.49 -0.87
CA SER A 62 -3.63 12.92 -1.12
C SER A 62 -3.11 13.64 0.14
N SER A 63 -2.42 14.77 -0.04
CA SER A 63 -1.92 15.59 1.07
C SER A 63 -3.02 16.11 2.02
N GLY A 64 -4.27 16.16 1.54
CA GLY A 64 -5.43 16.64 2.29
C GLY A 64 -6.29 15.54 2.93
N ALA A 65 -6.11 14.27 2.55
CA ALA A 65 -6.91 13.15 3.00
C ALA A 65 -6.16 11.82 2.93
N SER A 66 -6.34 10.98 3.95
CA SER A 66 -6.05 9.56 3.87
C SER A 66 -7.31 8.78 4.18
N PHE A 67 -7.81 8.00 3.22
CA PHE A 67 -8.91 7.05 3.46
C PHE A 67 -8.39 5.71 4.02
N ALA A 68 -7.20 5.71 4.63
CA ALA A 68 -6.61 4.52 5.24
C ALA A 68 -7.57 3.89 6.25
N GLY A 69 -7.80 2.57 6.11
CA GLY A 69 -8.73 1.81 6.95
C GLY A 69 -10.21 1.98 6.58
N MET A 70 -10.55 2.84 5.63
CA MET A 70 -11.95 3.05 5.24
C MET A 70 -12.46 2.00 4.26
N TYR A 71 -11.63 1.23 3.57
CA TYR A 71 -12.10 0.24 2.60
C TYR A 71 -11.68 -1.19 2.96
N THR A 72 -12.42 -2.19 2.47
CA THR A 72 -12.12 -3.59 2.73
C THR A 72 -10.82 -4.00 2.03
N THR A 73 -9.96 -4.71 2.74
CA THR A 73 -8.80 -5.42 2.19
C THR A 73 -8.99 -6.90 2.48
N LYS A 74 -8.81 -7.74 1.47
CA LYS A 74 -8.80 -9.20 1.61
C LYS A 74 -7.36 -9.70 1.47
N LEU A 75 -6.88 -10.39 2.49
CA LEU A 75 -5.55 -11.00 2.47
C LEU A 75 -5.67 -12.51 2.29
N ARG A 76 -4.60 -13.13 1.82
CA ARG A 76 -4.50 -14.58 1.60
C ARG A 76 -5.61 -15.15 0.70
N VAL A 77 -6.08 -14.38 -0.27
CA VAL A 77 -7.01 -14.86 -1.29
C VAL A 77 -6.27 -15.88 -2.16
N GLN A 78 -6.85 -17.05 -2.39
CA GLN A 78 -6.22 -18.07 -3.24
C GLN A 78 -5.95 -17.50 -4.64
N ALA A 79 -4.76 -17.77 -5.19
CA ALA A 79 -4.34 -17.33 -6.51
C ALA A 79 -5.05 -18.13 -7.63
N THR A 80 -6.38 -18.04 -7.66
CA THR A 80 -7.26 -18.63 -8.67
C THR A 80 -8.15 -17.54 -9.23
N GLU A 81 -8.52 -17.65 -10.51
CA GLU A 81 -9.38 -16.69 -11.19
C GLU A 81 -10.68 -16.45 -10.40
N GLN A 82 -11.33 -17.53 -9.98
CA GLN A 82 -12.62 -17.47 -9.28
C GLN A 82 -12.52 -16.76 -7.92
N ALA A 83 -11.50 -17.09 -7.11
CA ALA A 83 -11.33 -16.47 -5.80
C ALA A 83 -10.95 -14.99 -5.90
N ILE A 84 -10.12 -14.63 -6.89
CA ILE A 84 -9.73 -13.23 -7.14
C ILE A 84 -10.93 -12.41 -7.59
N HIS A 85 -11.75 -12.93 -8.52
CA HIS A 85 -12.98 -12.25 -8.96
C HIS A 85 -13.94 -12.00 -7.80
N ALA A 86 -14.25 -13.04 -7.01
CA ALA A 86 -15.14 -12.90 -5.86
C ALA A 86 -14.63 -11.85 -4.85
N ALA A 87 -13.33 -11.92 -4.52
CA ALA A 87 -12.71 -10.95 -3.60
C ALA A 87 -12.71 -9.52 -4.18
N ALA A 88 -12.48 -9.36 -5.48
CA ALA A 88 -12.50 -8.06 -6.13
C ALA A 88 -13.90 -7.43 -6.08
N ASP A 89 -14.95 -8.22 -6.28
CA ASP A 89 -16.33 -7.74 -6.21
C ASP A 89 -16.72 -7.33 -4.78
N GLU A 90 -16.32 -8.12 -3.77
CA GLU A 90 -16.50 -7.73 -2.37
C GLU A 90 -15.78 -6.41 -2.03
N VAL A 91 -14.54 -6.25 -2.49
CA VAL A 91 -13.76 -5.02 -2.27
C VAL A 91 -14.41 -3.82 -2.98
N ARG A 92 -14.92 -3.98 -4.21
CA ARG A 92 -15.68 -2.93 -4.91
C ARG A 92 -16.95 -2.56 -4.15
N TYR A 93 -17.69 -3.56 -3.67
CA TYR A 93 -18.94 -3.35 -2.95
C TYR A 93 -18.73 -2.56 -1.66
N SER A 94 -17.61 -2.78 -0.96
CA SER A 94 -17.24 -1.99 0.23
C SER A 94 -17.11 -0.48 -0.06
N GLY A 95 -16.76 -0.13 -1.31
CA GLY A 95 -16.75 1.26 -1.77
C GLY A 95 -18.14 1.87 -1.94
N VAL A 96 -19.10 1.06 -2.36
CA VAL A 96 -20.50 1.45 -2.54
C VAL A 96 -21.17 1.65 -1.18
N GLU A 97 -20.99 0.71 -0.25
CA GLU A 97 -21.54 0.80 1.11
C GLU A 97 -21.04 2.02 1.87
N LYS A 98 -19.79 2.41 1.64
CA LYS A 98 -19.15 3.53 2.34
C LYS A 98 -19.21 4.84 1.55
N LYS A 99 -19.95 4.88 0.43
CA LYS A 99 -20.03 6.03 -0.46
C LYS A 99 -20.44 7.31 0.27
N GLU A 100 -21.43 7.24 1.16
CA GLU A 100 -21.89 8.40 1.94
C GLU A 100 -20.83 8.91 2.93
N VAL A 101 -20.15 7.98 3.63
CA VAL A 101 -19.08 8.32 4.60
C VAL A 101 -17.89 8.96 3.87
N VAL A 102 -17.51 8.41 2.72
CA VAL A 102 -16.42 8.91 1.88
C VAL A 102 -16.79 10.28 1.29
N ALA A 103 -18.02 10.45 0.80
CA ALA A 103 -18.53 11.71 0.27
C ALA A 103 -18.53 12.81 1.33
N HIS A 104 -19.02 12.51 2.53
CA HIS A 104 -19.02 13.45 3.65
C HIS A 104 -17.61 13.86 4.07
N TYR A 105 -16.69 12.90 4.20
CA TYR A 105 -15.29 13.19 4.54
C TYR A 105 -14.60 14.04 3.46
N ALA A 106 -14.85 13.73 2.19
CA ALA A 106 -14.31 14.49 1.07
C ALA A 106 -14.83 15.94 1.06
N GLU A 107 -16.12 16.14 1.28
CA GLU A 107 -16.74 17.48 1.40
C GLU A 107 -16.10 18.30 2.52
N GLN A 108 -15.95 17.72 3.72
CA GLN A 108 -15.29 18.38 4.86
C GLN A 108 -13.83 18.81 4.56
N ARG A 109 -13.17 18.15 3.61
CA ARG A 109 -11.79 18.41 3.20
C ARG A 109 -11.68 19.21 1.90
N GLY A 110 -12.80 19.64 1.31
CA GLY A 110 -12.84 20.35 0.04
C GLY A 110 -12.34 19.50 -1.15
N LEU A 111 -12.47 18.18 -1.07
CA LEU A 111 -12.05 17.25 -2.11
C LEU A 111 -13.19 16.98 -3.08
N VAL A 112 -12.88 17.06 -4.37
CA VAL A 112 -13.82 16.68 -5.43
C VAL A 112 -13.68 15.19 -5.67
N LEU A 113 -14.67 14.41 -5.23
CA LEU A 113 -14.80 13.03 -5.65
C LEU A 113 -15.28 12.98 -7.09
N THR A 114 -14.55 12.27 -7.94
CA THR A 114 -15.07 11.90 -9.24
C THR A 114 -16.02 10.71 -9.06
N GLU A 115 -17.09 10.63 -9.86
CA GLU A 115 -17.99 9.47 -9.86
C GLU A 115 -17.33 8.17 -10.36
N SER A 116 -16.05 8.23 -10.75
CA SER A 116 -15.23 7.06 -11.02
C SER A 116 -15.28 6.12 -9.82
N GLY A 117 -15.77 4.89 -10.01
CA GLY A 117 -15.80 3.89 -8.94
C GLY A 117 -14.42 3.57 -8.35
N ILE A 118 -14.36 2.58 -7.48
CA ILE A 118 -13.11 2.16 -6.84
C ILE A 118 -12.37 1.15 -7.72
N SER A 119 -11.06 1.38 -7.96
CA SER A 119 -10.21 0.37 -8.57
C SER A 119 -9.82 -0.69 -7.54
N VAL A 120 -9.58 -1.91 -8.01
CA VAL A 120 -9.08 -3.00 -7.17
C VAL A 120 -7.66 -3.34 -7.58
N ILE A 121 -6.76 -3.37 -6.61
CA ILE A 121 -5.40 -3.88 -6.77
C ILE A 121 -5.42 -5.36 -6.37
N VAL A 122 -4.94 -6.23 -7.26
CA VAL A 122 -4.62 -7.63 -6.95
C VAL A 122 -3.10 -7.73 -6.92
N GLN A 123 -2.54 -8.03 -5.76
CA GLN A 123 -1.10 -7.99 -5.52
C GLN A 123 -0.62 -9.32 -4.95
N GLU A 124 0.53 -9.82 -5.42
CA GLU A 124 1.18 -11.00 -4.89
C GLU A 124 1.37 -10.87 -3.36
N MET A 125 0.94 -11.89 -2.62
CA MET A 125 1.10 -11.93 -1.18
C MET A 125 2.51 -12.43 -0.83
N ILE A 126 3.23 -11.66 -0.03
CA ILE A 126 4.52 -12.08 0.52
C ILE A 126 4.28 -12.71 1.89
N GLU A 127 4.63 -13.98 2.05
CA GLU A 127 4.70 -14.64 3.36
C GLU A 127 5.91 -14.08 4.11
N ALA A 128 5.67 -13.00 4.84
CA ALA A 128 6.70 -12.21 5.45
C ALA A 128 7.04 -12.70 6.87
N ASP A 129 8.34 -12.80 7.17
CA ASP A 129 8.84 -13.00 8.52
C ASP A 129 8.60 -11.75 9.38
N MET A 130 8.67 -10.58 8.76
CA MET A 130 8.41 -9.29 9.38
C MET A 130 7.65 -8.36 8.43
N SER A 131 6.76 -7.56 9.01
CA SER A 131 6.05 -6.49 8.32
C SER A 131 6.13 -5.20 9.12
N GLY A 132 5.86 -4.07 8.49
CA GLY A 132 6.00 -2.79 9.13
C GLY A 132 5.41 -1.62 8.38
N VAL A 133 5.38 -0.47 9.06
CA VAL A 133 5.15 0.84 8.46
C VAL A 133 6.32 1.73 8.80
N ILE A 134 6.88 2.42 7.81
CA ILE A 134 7.88 3.46 7.98
C ILE A 134 7.25 4.83 7.74
N PHE A 135 7.53 5.77 8.65
CA PHE A 135 7.18 7.18 8.54
C PHE A 135 8.46 8.00 8.33
N SER A 136 8.40 8.94 7.38
CA SER A 136 9.49 9.85 7.08
C SER A 136 9.79 10.87 8.19
N HIS A 137 8.86 11.05 9.13
CA HIS A 137 8.90 12.01 10.23
C HIS A 137 8.37 11.38 11.51
N ASP A 138 8.88 11.82 12.66
CA ASP A 138 8.34 11.45 13.97
C ASP A 138 7.24 12.45 14.34
N LEU A 139 5.98 12.01 14.39
CA LEU A 139 4.86 12.87 14.75
C LEU A 139 4.89 13.32 16.23
N ALA A 140 5.68 12.64 17.07
CA ALA A 140 5.73 12.88 18.51
C ALA A 140 6.99 13.62 18.99
N LYS A 141 7.99 13.87 18.13
CA LYS A 141 9.27 14.51 18.49
C LYS A 141 9.76 15.46 17.40
N ALA A 142 10.80 16.24 17.72
CA ALA A 142 11.46 17.13 16.77
C ALA A 142 11.94 16.38 15.51
N ASP A 143 11.88 17.07 14.37
CA ASP A 143 12.27 16.58 13.05
C ASP A 143 13.67 15.94 13.03
N GLY A 144 13.84 14.87 12.25
CA GLY A 144 15.17 14.28 12.01
C GLY A 144 15.24 12.76 12.00
N TYR A 145 14.15 12.06 12.31
CA TYR A 145 14.11 10.60 12.39
C TYR A 145 13.12 9.98 11.40
N TYR A 146 13.51 8.84 10.83
CA TYR A 146 12.57 7.83 10.37
C TYR A 146 12.02 7.08 11.57
N VAL A 147 10.71 6.85 11.59
CA VAL A 147 10.03 6.05 12.61
C VAL A 147 9.48 4.80 11.94
N ILE A 148 9.84 3.64 12.46
CA ILE A 148 9.47 2.35 11.87
C ILE A 148 8.75 1.54 12.94
N SER A 149 7.50 1.20 12.70
CA SER A 149 6.76 0.21 13.48
C SER A 149 6.88 -1.12 12.77
N VAL A 150 7.39 -2.16 13.44
CA VAL A 150 7.61 -3.48 12.84
C VAL A 150 7.01 -4.56 13.72
N SER A 151 6.38 -5.58 13.14
CA SER A 151 5.88 -6.76 13.83
C SER A 151 6.34 -8.03 13.12
N SER A 152 6.34 -9.15 13.83
CA SER A 152 6.56 -10.46 13.25
C SER A 152 5.35 -10.90 12.41
N GLY A 153 5.61 -11.56 11.29
CA GLY A 153 4.57 -12.08 10.41
C GLY A 153 3.98 -11.03 9.48
N VAL A 154 2.86 -11.41 8.85
CA VAL A 154 2.12 -10.59 7.88
C VAL A 154 1.44 -9.39 8.56
N GLY A 155 1.40 -8.24 7.87
CA GLY A 155 1.05 -6.90 8.39
C GLY A 155 -0.36 -6.68 8.95
N GLU A 156 -1.15 -7.74 9.15
CA GLU A 156 -2.47 -7.70 9.80
C GLU A 156 -2.41 -7.13 11.22
N THR A 157 -1.30 -7.32 11.93
CA THR A 157 -1.16 -6.96 13.35
C THR A 157 -0.83 -5.48 13.60
N ILE A 158 -0.30 -4.74 12.63
CA ILE A 158 0.22 -3.38 12.89
C ILE A 158 -0.86 -2.31 12.76
N VAL A 159 -1.83 -2.49 11.85
CA VAL A 159 -2.88 -1.49 11.57
C VAL A 159 -4.01 -1.54 12.61
N GLY A 160 -4.21 -2.68 13.29
CA GLY A 160 -5.25 -2.87 14.30
C GLY A 160 -4.92 -2.40 15.72
N GLY A 161 -3.72 -1.82 15.95
CA GLY A 161 -3.30 -1.34 17.27
C GLY A 161 -3.06 -2.42 18.33
N ALA A 162 -3.21 -3.70 17.98
CA ALA A 162 -3.09 -4.82 18.91
C ALA A 162 -1.80 -5.62 18.68
N ALA A 163 -0.93 -5.53 19.69
CA ALA A 163 0.09 -6.51 20.11
C ALA A 163 1.37 -6.69 19.25
N ASN A 164 2.51 -6.46 19.92
CA ASN A 164 3.87 -6.92 19.61
C ASN A 164 4.71 -6.19 18.54
N GLY A 165 4.34 -4.96 18.18
CA GLY A 165 5.18 -4.12 17.32
C GLY A 165 6.40 -3.54 18.06
N ARG A 166 7.61 -3.67 17.51
CA ARG A 166 8.80 -2.92 17.92
C ARG A 166 8.86 -1.58 17.18
N LEU A 167 9.03 -0.49 17.93
CA LEU A 167 9.27 0.83 17.38
C LEU A 167 10.78 1.09 17.25
N ILE A 168 11.24 1.43 16.04
CA ILE A 168 12.63 1.75 15.73
C ILE A 168 12.70 3.20 15.26
N ARG A 169 13.68 3.95 15.77
CA ARG A 169 13.98 5.31 15.32
C ARG A 169 15.36 5.37 14.72
N ILE A 170 15.47 6.01 13.55
CA ILE A 170 16.73 6.11 12.82
C ILE A 170 16.92 7.53 12.32
N ALA A 171 18.07 8.14 12.63
CA ALA A 171 18.38 9.48 12.14
C ALA A 171 18.43 9.48 10.61
N ARG A 172 17.74 10.42 9.96
CA ARG A 172 17.68 10.52 8.48
C ARG A 172 19.06 10.71 7.85
N GLY A 173 19.96 11.39 8.57
CA GLY A 173 21.35 11.62 8.17
C GLY A 173 22.27 10.40 8.27
N ILE A 174 21.80 9.25 8.79
CA ILE A 174 22.65 8.06 8.91
C ILE A 174 23.13 7.59 7.52
N LYS A 175 24.41 7.23 7.41
CA LYS A 175 24.93 6.54 6.23
C LYS A 175 24.43 5.09 6.27
N PRO A 176 23.86 4.54 5.18
CA PRO A 176 23.37 3.15 5.18
C PRO A 176 24.44 2.13 5.58
N SER A 177 25.72 2.39 5.27
CA SER A 177 26.86 1.56 5.70
C SER A 177 27.02 1.43 7.21
N ASN A 178 26.48 2.38 7.98
CA ASN A 178 26.56 2.39 9.45
C ASN A 178 25.39 1.63 10.10
N VAL A 179 24.46 1.09 9.31
CA VAL A 179 23.30 0.33 9.78
C VAL A 179 23.65 -1.15 9.75
N LYS A 180 23.70 -1.78 10.93
CA LYS A 180 24.10 -3.19 11.09
C LYS A 180 23.11 -4.14 10.43
N ASP A 181 21.81 -3.93 10.67
CA ASP A 181 20.75 -4.78 10.15
C ASP A 181 20.60 -4.63 8.64
N ALA A 182 20.77 -5.72 7.89
CA ALA A 182 20.74 -5.70 6.44
C ALA A 182 19.36 -5.29 5.88
N TRP A 183 18.28 -5.79 6.46
CA TRP A 183 16.91 -5.42 6.06
C TRP A 183 16.64 -3.92 6.30
N LEU A 184 17.10 -3.40 7.43
CA LEU A 184 16.93 -2.00 7.81
C LEU A 184 17.73 -1.06 6.91
N ARG A 185 18.93 -1.47 6.54
CA ARG A 185 19.76 -0.78 5.55
C ARG A 185 19.07 -0.72 4.19
N LYS A 186 18.50 -1.83 3.69
CA LYS A 186 17.72 -1.85 2.44
C LYS A 186 16.51 -0.91 2.53
N LEU A 187 15.77 -0.95 3.64
CA LEU A 187 14.62 -0.07 3.88
C LEU A 187 15.00 1.41 3.86
N ILE A 188 16.11 1.81 4.50
CA ILE A 188 16.58 3.19 4.49
C ILE A 188 16.98 3.64 3.09
N VAL A 189 17.65 2.78 2.32
CA VAL A 189 18.02 3.09 0.93
C VAL A 189 16.77 3.32 0.08
N ALA A 190 15.79 2.41 0.18
CA ALA A 190 14.50 2.56 -0.49
C ALA A 190 13.77 3.85 -0.07
N MET A 191 13.70 4.14 1.24
CA MET A 191 13.05 5.35 1.75
C MET A 191 13.73 6.63 1.28
N LYS A 192 15.06 6.66 1.21
CA LYS A 192 15.80 7.79 0.65
C LYS A 192 15.52 7.97 -0.85
N ALA A 193 15.45 6.88 -1.60
CA ALA A 193 15.11 6.91 -3.01
C ALA A 193 13.67 7.44 -3.23
N ILE A 194 12.70 7.00 -2.42
CA ILE A 194 11.32 7.50 -2.43
C ILE A 194 11.28 9.01 -2.16
N LEU A 195 11.96 9.47 -1.11
CA LEU A 195 11.96 10.89 -0.71
C LEU A 195 12.71 11.79 -1.70
N SER A 196 13.64 11.26 -2.49
CA SER A 196 14.31 12.03 -3.55
C SER A 196 13.39 12.38 -4.73
N GLN A 197 12.21 11.78 -4.83
CA GLN A 197 11.21 12.08 -5.87
C GLN A 197 10.37 13.33 -5.54
N SER A 198 11.05 14.40 -5.08
CA SER A 198 10.51 15.59 -4.39
C SER A 198 9.34 16.33 -5.05
N MET A 199 9.06 16.07 -6.34
CA MET A 199 7.93 16.65 -7.07
C MET A 199 6.59 15.92 -6.85
N ARG A 200 6.58 14.70 -6.28
CA ARG A 200 5.38 13.84 -6.25
C ARG A 200 4.81 13.55 -4.88
N TRP A 201 5.59 13.69 -3.82
CA TRP A 201 5.17 13.38 -2.45
C TRP A 201 5.31 14.60 -1.56
N SER A 202 4.21 15.04 -0.96
CA SER A 202 4.23 16.04 0.10
C SER A 202 4.84 15.41 1.36
N HIS A 203 5.62 16.20 2.10
CA HIS A 203 6.12 15.78 3.40
C HIS A 203 5.01 15.98 4.44
N PRO A 204 4.74 15.00 5.33
CA PRO A 204 5.43 13.73 5.54
C PRO A 204 4.88 12.54 4.71
N ALA A 205 5.78 11.69 4.18
CA ALA A 205 5.44 10.41 3.53
C ALA A 205 5.46 9.21 4.50
N SER A 206 4.67 8.18 4.21
CA SER A 206 4.68 6.87 4.89
C SER A 206 4.62 5.72 3.88
N ALA A 207 5.10 4.53 4.26
CA ALA A 207 5.04 3.34 3.42
C ALA A 207 4.89 2.06 4.26
N GLU A 208 4.07 1.13 3.77
CA GLU A 208 4.02 -0.25 4.27
C GLU A 208 5.19 -1.05 3.69
N MET A 209 5.77 -1.95 4.49
CA MET A 209 6.89 -2.79 4.09
C MET A 209 6.76 -4.20 4.63
N CYS A 210 7.43 -5.14 3.98
CA CYS A 210 7.60 -6.50 4.46
C CYS A 210 8.99 -7.04 4.12
N SER A 211 9.42 -8.07 4.86
CA SER A 211 10.66 -8.79 4.64
C SER A 211 10.38 -10.29 4.78
N ALA A 212 10.83 -11.06 3.80
CA ALA A 212 10.92 -12.52 3.84
C ALA A 212 12.38 -12.92 3.62
N THR A 213 12.83 -13.96 4.31
CA THR A 213 14.19 -14.53 4.18
C THR A 213 14.31 -15.54 3.05
#